data_AF-A0A183JI69-F1
#
_entry.id   AF-A0A183JI69-F1
#
_cell.length_a   1.000
_cell.length_b   1.000
_cell.length_c   1.000
_cell.angle_alpha   90.00
_cell.angle_beta   90.00
_cell.angle_gamma   90.00
#
_symmetry.space_group_name_H-M   'P 1'
#
loop_
_entity.id
_entity.type
_entity.pdbx_description
1 polymer ?
#
loop_
_entity_poly.entity_id
_entity_poly.type
_entity_poly.pdbx_seq_one_letter_code
_entity_poly.pdbx_strand_id
1 'polypeptide(L)'
;MFLYSGNQFFRLSLLLNIKTLHVITTDLNHTCTDNHSGTSASAPLAAGICALTLSANPNLTWRDLQYLVVYTARPDGLYADDWHVNGVGRRVSHAFG
;
A
#
# COMPACT_ATOMS: atom_id res chain seq x y z
N MET A 1 -7.76 -1.35 6.68
CA MET A 1 -7.33 -0.33 7.65
C MET A 1 -7.17 0.99 6.92
N PHE A 2 -8.21 1.82 6.93
CA PHE A 2 -8.16 3.17 6.37
C PHE A 2 -7.32 4.01 7.33
N LEU A 3 -6.09 4.35 6.93
CA LEU A 3 -5.36 5.40 7.63
C LEU A 3 -5.97 6.73 7.20
N TYR A 4 -7.12 7.06 7.80
CA TYR A 4 -7.71 8.39 7.71
C TYR A 4 -6.83 9.33 8.55
N SER A 5 -5.99 10.12 7.87
CA SER A 5 -5.47 11.36 8.43
C SER A 5 -5.32 12.36 7.29
N GLY A 6 -6.14 13.41 7.34
CA GLY A 6 -6.01 14.67 6.60
C GLY A 6 -5.52 14.60 5.15
N ASN A 7 -6.46 14.54 4.19
CA ASN A 7 -6.27 14.92 2.78
C ASN A 7 -5.10 14.28 1.99
N GLN A 8 -4.47 13.22 2.51
CA GLN A 8 -3.43 12.47 1.80
C GLN A 8 -3.81 10.99 1.86
N PHE A 9 -4.45 10.52 0.79
CA PHE A 9 -4.78 9.12 0.60
C PHE A 9 -3.44 8.38 0.43
N PHE A 10 -2.91 7.75 1.48
CA PHE A 10 -1.77 6.83 1.34
C PHE A 10 -2.25 5.62 0.55
N ARG A 11 -2.20 5.72 -0.78
CA ARG A 11 -2.59 4.67 -1.70
C ARG A 11 -1.45 3.67 -1.71
N LEU A 12 -1.62 2.57 -0.97
CA LEU A 12 -0.59 1.54 -0.76
C LEU A 12 -0.24 0.72 -2.03
N SER A 13 -0.55 1.25 -3.20
CA SER A 13 -0.11 0.77 -4.50
C SER A 13 1.42 0.89 -4.69
N LEU A 14 2.11 1.72 -3.91
CA LEU A 14 3.58 1.91 -3.98
C LEU A 14 4.39 0.75 -3.36
N LEU A 15 3.79 -0.04 -2.46
CA LEU A 15 4.51 -1.10 -1.73
C LEU A 15 4.49 -2.45 -2.43
N LEU A 16 3.54 -2.67 -3.35
CA LEU A 16 3.23 -4.02 -3.79
C LEU A 16 3.33 -4.26 -5.30
N ASN A 17 3.57 -3.23 -6.14
CA ASN A 17 3.60 -3.37 -7.61
C ASN A 17 2.53 -4.36 -8.12
N ILE A 18 1.30 -4.24 -7.59
CA ILE A 18 0.21 -5.12 -7.98
C ILE A 18 -0.32 -4.58 -9.30
N LYS A 19 0.27 -5.08 -10.39
CA LYS A 19 -0.36 -5.10 -11.71
C LYS A 19 -1.26 -6.33 -11.82
N THR A 20 -2.30 -6.45 -10.99
CA THR A 20 -3.26 -7.54 -11.18
C THR A 20 -4.67 -7.01 -11.27
N LEU A 21 -5.35 -7.45 -12.34
CA LEU A 21 -6.76 -7.17 -12.60
C LEU A 21 -7.64 -7.65 -11.44
N HIS A 22 -7.20 -8.67 -10.68
CA HIS A 22 -7.91 -9.17 -9.49
C HIS A 22 -6.94 -9.84 -8.49
N VAL A 23 -7.39 -10.00 -7.23
CA VAL A 23 -6.72 -10.63 -6.09
C VAL A 23 -7.52 -11.88 -5.70
N ILE A 24 -6.83 -12.99 -5.53
CA ILE A 24 -7.43 -14.25 -5.08
C ILE A 24 -7.58 -14.22 -3.56
N THR A 25 -8.78 -14.44 -3.05
CA THR A 25 -9.07 -14.45 -1.62
C THR A 25 -10.24 -15.38 -1.29
N THR A 26 -10.43 -15.70 -0.02
CA THR A 26 -11.61 -16.41 0.46
C THR A 26 -12.87 -15.55 0.31
N ASP A 27 -13.99 -16.19 0.01
CA ASP A 27 -15.32 -15.57 -0.12
C ASP A 27 -16.35 -16.34 0.72
N LEU A 28 -17.58 -15.84 0.80
CA LEU A 28 -18.68 -16.42 1.57
C LEU A 28 -18.97 -17.87 1.16
N ASN A 29 -19.69 -18.59 2.03
CA ASN A 29 -20.10 -19.97 1.78
C ASN A 29 -18.94 -20.96 1.54
N HIS A 30 -17.80 -20.74 2.22
CA HIS A 30 -16.59 -21.57 2.08
C HIS A 30 -16.02 -21.60 0.65
N THR A 31 -16.18 -20.50 -0.09
CA THR A 31 -15.68 -20.40 -1.48
C THR A 31 -14.42 -19.54 -1.57
N CYS A 32 -13.82 -19.51 -2.76
CA CYS A 32 -12.69 -18.67 -3.12
C CYS A 32 -13.15 -17.79 -4.28
N THR A 33 -12.81 -16.51 -4.23
CA THR A 33 -13.02 -15.57 -5.33
C THR A 33 -11.67 -15.21 -5.94
N ASP A 34 -11.60 -15.26 -7.26
CA ASP A 34 -10.51 -14.72 -8.06
C ASP A 34 -10.84 -13.32 -8.58
N ASN A 35 -12.01 -12.77 -8.23
CA ASN A 35 -12.52 -11.51 -8.77
C ASN A 35 -12.41 -10.33 -7.79
N HIS A 36 -11.81 -10.50 -6.61
CA HIS A 36 -11.69 -9.40 -5.65
C HIS A 36 -10.75 -8.31 -6.20
N SER A 37 -11.27 -7.13 -6.44
CA SER A 37 -10.55 -6.06 -7.15
C SER A 37 -10.74 -4.70 -6.48
N GLY A 38 -10.19 -3.65 -7.09
CA GLY A 38 -10.30 -2.27 -6.62
C GLY A 38 -9.39 -1.95 -5.44
N THR A 39 -9.45 -0.69 -4.99
CA THR A 39 -8.65 -0.18 -3.85
C THR A 39 -8.97 -0.91 -2.54
N SER A 40 -10.17 -1.48 -2.43
CA SER A 40 -10.61 -2.34 -1.34
C SER A 40 -9.73 -3.57 -1.16
N ALA A 41 -9.22 -4.15 -2.26
CA ALA A 41 -8.33 -5.32 -2.21
C ALA A 41 -6.89 -4.93 -1.81
N SER A 42 -6.47 -3.70 -2.05
CA SER A 42 -5.12 -3.21 -1.68
C SER A 42 -4.97 -2.95 -0.17
N ALA A 43 -6.03 -2.47 0.49
CA ALA A 43 -6.01 -2.16 1.91
C ALA A 43 -5.75 -3.36 2.86
N PRO A 44 -6.31 -4.57 2.66
CA PRO A 44 -5.99 -5.73 3.49
C PRO A 44 -4.57 -6.26 3.23
N LEU A 45 -4.06 -6.15 2.00
CA LEU A 45 -2.66 -6.49 1.71
C LEU A 45 -1.70 -5.54 2.45
N ALA A 46 -2.02 -4.24 2.48
CA ALA A 46 -1.32 -3.26 3.30
C ALA A 46 -1.28 -3.66 4.77
N ALA A 47 -2.44 -4.01 5.32
CA ALA A 47 -2.58 -4.39 6.71
C ALA A 47 -1.76 -5.65 7.03
N GLY A 48 -1.70 -6.62 6.10
CA GLY A 48 -0.85 -7.80 6.23
C GLY A 48 0.65 -7.45 6.34
N ILE A 49 1.15 -6.56 5.47
CA ILE A 49 2.55 -6.11 5.52
C ILE A 49 2.84 -5.35 6.83
N CYS A 50 1.93 -4.47 7.25
CA CYS A 50 2.06 -3.76 8.52
C CYS A 50 2.09 -4.74 9.71
N ALA A 51 1.27 -5.79 9.68
CA ALA A 51 1.26 -6.83 10.71
C ALA A 51 2.59 -7.60 10.74
N LEU A 52 3.16 -7.97 9.59
CA LEU A 52 4.48 -8.58 9.51
C LEU A 52 5.58 -7.64 10.06
N THR A 53 5.50 -6.35 9.71
CA THR A 53 6.45 -5.34 10.18
C THR A 53 6.39 -5.15 11.69
N LEU A 54 5.18 -5.07 12.26
CA LEU A 54 4.96 -5.01 13.71
C LEU A 54 5.34 -6.32 14.41
N SER A 55 5.16 -7.47 13.76
CA SER A 55 5.63 -8.75 14.27
C SER A 55 7.16 -8.80 14.37
N ALA A 56 7.87 -8.15 13.45
CA ALA A 56 9.33 -8.06 13.48
C ALA A 56 9.84 -7.05 14.53
N ASN A 57 9.09 -5.95 14.75
CA ASN A 57 9.39 -4.99 15.80
C ASN A 57 8.11 -4.39 16.40
N PRO A 58 7.65 -4.89 17.57
CA PRO A 58 6.41 -4.42 18.19
C PRO A 58 6.53 -3.03 18.84
N ASN A 59 7.75 -2.48 18.96
CA ASN A 59 7.99 -1.15 19.54
C ASN A 59 7.80 0.00 18.54
N LEU A 60 7.51 -0.30 17.26
CA LEU A 60 7.27 0.72 16.25
C LEU A 60 6.01 1.53 16.57
N THR A 61 6.13 2.85 16.56
CA THR A 61 4.97 3.73 16.67
C THR A 61 4.21 3.80 15.34
N TRP A 62 2.97 4.31 15.37
CA TRP A 62 2.19 4.54 14.16
C TRP A 62 2.93 5.44 13.14
N ARG A 63 3.76 6.37 13.63
CA ARG A 63 4.52 7.29 12.80
C ARG A 63 5.74 6.61 12.19
N ASP A 64 6.40 5.73 12.94
CA ASP A 64 7.53 4.95 12.41
C ASP A 64 7.10 4.04 11.28
N LEU A 65 5.91 3.41 11.38
CA LEU A 65 5.33 2.65 10.28
C LEU A 65 5.11 3.51 9.03
N GLN A 66 4.59 4.74 9.17
CA GLN A 66 4.45 5.65 8.02
C GLN A 66 5.80 6.01 7.40
N TYR A 67 6.82 6.27 8.22
CA TYR A 67 8.17 6.52 7.73
C TYR A 67 8.74 5.33 6.98
N LEU A 68 8.59 4.11 7.52
CA LEU A 68 9.06 2.89 6.84
C LEU A 68 8.42 2.74 5.46
N VAL A 69 7.13 3.01 5.32
CA VAL A 69 6.44 2.99 4.01
C VAL A 69 7.11 3.97 3.04
N VAL A 70 7.31 5.24 3.44
CA VAL A 70 7.95 6.26 2.59
C VAL A 70 9.39 5.89 2.21
N TYR A 71 10.13 5.28 3.14
CA TYR A 71 11.55 4.93 2.93
C TYR A 71 11.75 3.71 2.04
N THR A 72 10.86 2.72 2.13
CA THR A 72 11.01 1.40 1.51
C THR A 72 10.26 1.23 0.19
N ALA A 73 9.35 2.15 -0.14
CA ALA A 73 8.54 2.04 -1.33
C ALA A 73 9.35 2.07 -2.64
N ARG A 74 8.82 1.39 -3.67
CA ARG A 74 9.50 1.17 -4.96
C ARG A 74 8.61 1.69 -6.11
N PRO A 75 8.91 2.86 -6.68
CA PRO A 75 8.12 3.42 -7.78
C PRO A 75 8.39 2.72 -9.13
N ASP A 76 9.41 1.86 -9.22
CA ASP A 76 9.81 1.20 -10.46
C ASP A 76 8.70 0.28 -10.98
N GLY A 77 8.39 0.41 -12.28
CA GLY A 77 7.33 -0.38 -12.94
C GLY A 77 5.90 0.17 -12.79
N LEU A 78 5.71 1.26 -12.02
CA LEU A 78 4.45 1.98 -11.92
C LEU A 78 4.37 3.10 -12.96
N TYR A 79 3.25 3.20 -13.66
CA TYR A 79 3.00 4.23 -14.67
C TYR A 79 2.07 5.31 -14.10
N ALA A 80 2.51 6.56 -14.12
CA ALA A 80 1.73 7.74 -13.76
C ALA A 80 2.27 8.93 -14.56
N ASP A 81 1.40 9.87 -14.94
CA ASP A 81 1.81 11.06 -15.69
C ASP A 81 2.35 12.18 -14.77
N ASP A 82 2.17 12.06 -13.44
CA ASP A 82 2.43 13.11 -12.45
C ASP A 82 3.61 12.79 -11.50
N TRP A 83 4.51 11.89 -11.91
CA TRP A 83 5.73 11.61 -11.16
C TRP A 83 6.60 12.86 -11.04
N HIS A 84 6.92 13.25 -9.81
CA HIS A 84 7.84 14.34 -9.50
C HIS A 84 8.83 13.95 -8.40
N VAL A 85 10.01 14.56 -8.41
CA VAL A 85 11.02 14.33 -7.36
C VAL A 85 10.87 15.41 -6.29
N ASN A 86 10.72 15.02 -5.04
CA ASN A 86 10.60 15.95 -3.91
C ASN A 86 11.98 16.47 -3.42
N GLY A 87 11.97 17.36 -2.43
CA GLY A 87 13.19 17.99 -1.89
C GLY A 87 14.22 17.05 -1.25
N VAL A 88 13.88 15.77 -1.04
CA VAL A 88 14.78 14.73 -0.52
C VAL A 88 15.14 13.68 -1.57
N GLY A 89 14.87 13.94 -2.85
CA GLY A 89 15.28 13.08 -3.96
C GLY A 89 14.38 11.86 -4.18
N ARG A 90 13.17 11.81 -3.61
CA ARG A 90 12.23 10.68 -3.79
C ARG A 90 11.19 11.00 -4.86
N ARG A 91 10.88 10.01 -5.70
CA ARG A 91 9.78 10.09 -6.67
C ARG A 91 8.45 9.91 -5.95
N VAL A 92 7.53 10.84 -6.17
CA VAL A 92 6.19 10.87 -5.59
C VAL A 92 5.16 11.17 -6.68
N SER A 93 3.94 10.64 -6.53
CA SER A 93 2.79 10.83 -7.42
C SER A 93 1.52 10.92 -6.58
N HIS A 94 0.56 11.74 -6.96
CA HIS A 94 -0.72 11.80 -6.25
C HIS A 94 -1.51 10.49 -6.40
N ALA A 95 -1.25 9.71 -7.45
CA ALA A 95 -1.91 8.44 -7.70
C ALA A 95 -1.29 7.30 -6.86
N PHE A 96 0.00 7.37 -6.54
CA PHE A 96 0.73 6.26 -5.91
C PHE A 96 1.34 6.58 -4.54
N GLY A 97 1.38 7.85 -4.14
CA GLY A 97 2.13 8.34 -2.97
C GLY A 97 3.38 9.10 -3.36
#